data_AF-A0A0D0B7M8-F1
#
_entry.id   AF-A0A0D0B7M8-F1
#
_cell.length_a   1.000
_cell.length_b   1.000
_cell.length_c   1.000
_cell.angle_alpha   90.00
_cell.angle_beta   90.00
_cell.angle_gamma   90.00
#
_symmetry.space_group_name_H-M   'P 1'
#
loop_
_entity.id
_entity.type
_entity.pdbx_description
1 polymer ?
#
loop_
_entity_poly.entity_id
_entity_poly.type
_entity_poly.pdbx_seq_one_letter_code
_entity_poly.pdbx_strand_id
1 'polypeptide(L)'
;MSSPHVKAIVFDIGGVVLHSPFIAIDQYESEKGLPKDYLNVSISSRGPSGAWQKFERGELSLFSFYEQFGRDLSDTDNGNKWYAEYCARKKIERPTLPATLDIDGRELFGRMMRQSATYDCHILRAIRQIRASGRWLIIALTNNYSKNFTDSSSSTPLTAVQAPMQVPDSELRFLGWEDREKFHLRALFDDFCDSSELGMRKPDPEFYLLACHRNGIRPDEAVFLDDIGM
;
A
#
# COMPACT_ATOMS: atom_id res chain seq x y z
N MET A 1 11.46 -8.70 -35.06
CA MET A 1 10.34 -9.11 -34.20
C MET A 1 9.33 -7.99 -34.25
N SER A 2 8.15 -8.23 -34.81
CA SER A 2 7.04 -7.27 -34.79
C SER A 2 6.72 -6.94 -33.33
N SER A 3 6.71 -5.64 -32.99
CA SER A 3 6.25 -5.18 -31.67
C SER A 3 4.94 -5.88 -31.34
N PRO A 4 4.76 -6.45 -30.13
CA PRO A 4 3.46 -6.97 -29.75
C PRO A 4 2.42 -5.88 -30.00
N HIS A 5 1.28 -6.25 -30.58
CA HIS A 5 0.13 -5.36 -30.71
C HIS A 5 -0.42 -5.12 -29.29
N VAL A 6 0.22 -4.22 -28.55
CA VAL A 6 -0.20 -3.83 -27.21
C VAL A 6 -1.61 -3.25 -27.30
N LYS A 7 -2.53 -3.82 -26.52
CA LYS A 7 -3.94 -3.42 -26.42
C LYS A 7 -4.25 -2.78 -25.08
N ALA A 8 -3.47 -3.05 -24.04
CA ALA A 8 -3.72 -2.54 -22.70
C ALA A 8 -2.45 -2.09 -22.00
N ILE A 9 -2.61 -1.10 -21.13
CA ILE A 9 -1.59 -0.65 -20.18
C ILE A 9 -2.19 -0.84 -18.79
N VAL A 10 -1.52 -1.66 -17.98
CA VAL A 10 -1.91 -2.01 -16.62
C VAL A 10 -1.02 -1.23 -15.66
N PHE A 11 -1.60 -0.57 -14.68
CA PHE A 11 -0.90 0.22 -13.67
C PHE A 11 -1.13 -0.38 -12.28
N ASP A 12 -0.06 -0.51 -11.49
CA ASP A 12 -0.23 -0.48 -10.04
C ASP A 12 -0.70 0.92 -9.59
N ILE A 13 -1.32 0.99 -8.42
CA ILE A 13 -1.81 2.23 -7.84
C ILE A 13 -0.83 2.79 -6.83
N GLY A 14 -0.50 2.03 -5.77
CA GLY A 14 0.43 2.49 -4.74
C GLY A 14 1.84 2.54 -5.29
N GLY A 15 2.57 3.63 -5.05
CA GLY A 15 3.96 3.78 -5.52
C GLY A 15 4.14 4.06 -7.01
N VAL A 16 3.12 3.84 -7.85
CA VAL A 16 3.12 4.18 -9.28
C VAL A 16 2.21 5.37 -9.57
N VAL A 17 0.90 5.22 -9.43
CA VAL A 17 -0.07 6.29 -9.74
C VAL A 17 -0.18 7.28 -8.58
N LEU A 18 -0.18 6.74 -7.37
CA LEU A 18 -0.09 7.48 -6.13
C LEU A 18 1.28 7.28 -5.52
N HIS A 19 1.74 8.23 -4.72
CA HIS A 19 3.02 8.11 -4.04
C HIS A 19 3.07 6.90 -3.10
N SER A 20 4.27 6.35 -2.92
CA SER A 20 4.47 5.22 -2.01
C SER A 20 4.32 5.67 -0.55
N PRO A 21 3.63 4.90 0.30
CA PRO A 21 3.58 5.16 1.75
C PRO A 21 4.98 5.13 2.40
N PHE A 22 5.95 4.45 1.78
CA PHE A 22 7.33 4.39 2.28
C PHE A 22 8.05 5.75 2.24
N ILE A 23 7.60 6.70 1.41
CA ILE A 23 8.13 8.07 1.40
C ILE A 23 7.86 8.76 2.75
N ALA A 24 6.69 8.51 3.34
CA ALA A 24 6.35 9.08 4.65
C ALA A 24 7.23 8.50 5.78
N ILE A 25 7.67 7.25 5.64
CA ILE A 25 8.60 6.62 6.60
C ILE A 25 9.97 7.28 6.52
N ASP A 26 10.52 7.51 5.33
CA ASP A 26 11.83 8.18 5.14
C ASP A 26 11.82 9.60 5.76
N GLN A 27 10.73 10.35 5.55
CA GLN A 27 10.58 11.66 6.17
C GLN A 27 10.50 11.57 7.71
N TYR A 28 9.72 10.61 8.23
CA TYR A 28 9.59 10.41 9.67
C TYR A 28 10.91 9.99 10.33
N GLU A 29 11.69 9.13 9.65
CA GLU A 29 13.04 8.74 10.07
C GLU A 29 13.95 9.97 10.19
N SER A 30 13.97 10.82 9.14
CA SER A 30 14.78 12.04 9.15
C SER A 30 14.39 12.99 10.30
N GLU A 31 13.10 13.16 10.59
CA GLU A 31 12.62 14.02 11.68
C GLU A 31 13.03 13.49 13.07
N LYS A 32 13.09 12.16 13.22
CA LYS A 32 13.52 11.49 14.46
C LYS A 32 15.04 11.29 14.55
N GLY A 33 15.81 11.70 13.54
CA GLY A 33 17.26 11.49 13.48
C GLY A 33 17.66 10.02 13.31
N LEU A 34 16.77 9.21 12.73
CA LEU A 34 17.03 7.80 12.48
C LEU A 34 17.83 7.60 11.19
N PRO A 35 18.64 6.53 11.12
CA PRO A 35 19.24 6.11 9.86
C PRO A 35 18.19 5.82 8.79
N LYS A 36 18.51 6.13 7.54
CA LYS A 36 17.68 5.79 6.38
C LYS A 36 17.35 4.30 6.35
N ASP A 37 16.08 3.97 6.07
CA ASP A 37 15.51 2.61 6.02
C ASP A 37 15.39 1.91 7.38
N TYR A 38 15.71 2.55 8.51
CA TYR A 38 15.71 1.88 9.82
C TYR A 38 14.34 1.27 10.18
N LEU A 39 13.27 2.04 10.03
CA LEU A 39 11.90 1.58 10.28
C LEU A 39 11.45 0.60 9.19
N ASN A 40 11.77 0.85 7.92
CA ASN A 40 11.44 -0.08 6.82
C ASN A 40 12.05 -1.48 7.04
N VAL A 41 13.30 -1.53 7.49
CA VAL A 41 13.99 -2.77 7.86
C VAL A 41 13.28 -3.44 9.05
N SER A 42 12.87 -2.68 10.06
CA SER A 42 12.11 -3.22 11.21
C SER A 42 10.77 -3.83 10.79
N ILE A 43 9.98 -3.11 9.97
CA ILE A 43 8.70 -3.59 9.43
C ILE A 43 8.87 -4.89 8.66
N SER A 44 9.88 -4.94 7.79
CA SER A 44 10.11 -6.11 6.93
C SER A 44 10.65 -7.31 7.70
N SER A 45 11.55 -7.09 8.65
CA SER A 45 12.25 -8.16 9.38
C SER A 45 11.39 -8.88 10.41
N ARG A 46 10.31 -8.23 10.89
CA ARG A 46 9.31 -8.88 11.77
C ARG A 46 8.55 -10.01 11.08
N GLY A 47 8.45 -9.98 9.75
CA GLY A 47 7.78 -11.03 8.99
C GLY A 47 6.30 -11.19 9.38
N PRO A 48 5.73 -12.41 9.31
CA PRO A 48 4.29 -12.62 9.48
C PRO A 48 3.71 -12.20 10.84
N SER A 49 4.54 -12.13 11.88
CA SER A 49 4.12 -11.81 13.25
C SER A 49 4.07 -10.30 13.54
N GLY A 50 4.60 -9.44 12.66
CA GLY A 50 4.60 -7.99 12.81
C GLY A 50 3.19 -7.40 12.77
N ALA A 51 2.99 -6.29 13.48
CA ALA A 51 1.72 -5.58 13.54
C ALA A 51 1.23 -5.16 12.14
N TRP A 52 2.15 -4.72 11.27
CA TRP A 52 1.85 -4.40 9.86
C TRP A 52 1.22 -5.61 9.17
N GLN A 53 1.92 -6.74 9.11
CA GLN A 53 1.46 -7.92 8.38
C GLN A 53 0.18 -8.51 8.95
N LYS A 54 -0.02 -8.47 10.28
CA LYS A 54 -1.28 -8.88 10.92
C LYS A 54 -2.45 -7.97 10.51
N PHE A 55 -2.22 -6.66 10.48
CA PHE A 55 -3.20 -5.68 10.02
C PHE A 55 -3.54 -5.89 8.54
N GLU A 56 -2.55 -6.16 7.67
CA GLU A 56 -2.80 -6.51 6.26
C GLU A 56 -3.70 -7.75 6.10
N ARG A 57 -3.61 -8.71 7.02
CA ARG A 57 -4.43 -9.93 7.03
C ARG A 57 -5.79 -9.75 7.73
N GLY A 58 -6.10 -8.56 8.25
CA GLY A 58 -7.33 -8.30 9.00
C GLY A 58 -7.36 -8.92 10.40
N GLU A 59 -6.20 -9.35 10.92
CA GLU A 59 -6.08 -9.94 12.27
C GLU A 59 -6.05 -8.87 13.37
N LEU A 60 -5.84 -7.59 13.01
CA LEU A 60 -5.81 -6.46 13.93
C LEU A 60 -6.82 -5.39 13.52
N SER A 61 -7.55 -4.85 14.50
CA SER A 61 -8.33 -3.62 14.34
C SER A 61 -7.40 -2.41 14.18
N LEU A 62 -7.89 -1.32 13.57
CA LEU A 62 -7.10 -0.10 13.35
C LEU A 62 -6.46 0.46 14.63
N PHE A 63 -7.24 0.60 15.71
CA PHE A 63 -6.73 1.16 16.96
C PHE A 63 -5.74 0.21 17.65
N SER A 64 -6.02 -1.09 17.64
CA SER A 64 -5.08 -2.10 18.15
C SER A 64 -3.79 -2.16 17.32
N PHE A 65 -3.90 -1.89 16.02
CA PHE A 65 -2.77 -1.79 15.12
C PHE A 65 -1.91 -0.59 15.45
N TYR A 66 -2.46 0.60 15.75
CA TYR A 66 -1.64 1.76 16.13
C TYR A 66 -0.75 1.49 17.35
N GLU A 67 -1.31 0.88 18.39
CA GLU A 67 -0.54 0.47 19.56
C GLU A 67 0.50 -0.60 19.21
N GLN A 68 0.05 -1.63 18.48
CA GLN A 68 0.85 -2.70 17.83
C GLN A 68 2.13 -2.15 17.19
N PHE A 69 1.88 -1.29 16.21
CA PHE A 69 2.84 -0.76 15.28
C PHE A 69 3.82 0.20 15.95
N GLY A 70 3.32 1.09 16.81
CA GLY A 70 4.19 1.97 17.60
C GLY A 70 5.15 1.18 18.51
N ARG A 71 4.64 0.15 19.21
CA ARG A 71 5.49 -0.72 20.05
C ARG A 71 6.51 -1.50 19.24
N ASP A 72 6.09 -2.11 18.14
CA ASP A 72 6.98 -2.85 17.23
C ASP A 72 8.12 -1.98 16.68
N LEU A 73 7.82 -0.73 16.34
CA LEU A 73 8.83 0.18 15.79
C LEU A 73 9.69 0.85 16.84
N SER A 74 9.24 0.88 18.11
CA SER A 74 10.00 1.43 19.24
C SER A 74 10.99 0.42 19.85
N ASP A 75 10.90 -0.85 19.48
CA ASP A 75 11.80 -1.93 19.92
C ASP A 75 13.18 -1.78 19.26
N THR A 76 14.08 -1.12 19.99
CA THR A 76 15.47 -0.90 19.57
C THR A 76 16.33 -2.16 19.70
N ASP A 77 15.96 -3.14 20.52
CA ASP A 77 16.73 -4.38 20.69
C ASP A 77 16.74 -5.20 19.39
N ASN A 78 15.56 -5.47 18.85
CA ASN A 78 15.45 -6.16 17.57
C ASN A 78 15.74 -5.22 16.39
N GLY A 79 15.26 -3.98 16.43
CA GLY A 79 15.46 -2.99 15.37
C GLY A 79 16.94 -2.76 15.06
N ASN A 80 17.77 -2.56 16.09
CA ASN A 80 19.20 -2.34 15.92
C ASN A 80 19.92 -3.57 15.39
N LYS A 81 19.49 -4.77 15.80
CA LYS A 81 20.06 -6.03 15.31
C LYS A 81 19.78 -6.20 13.82
N TRP A 82 18.52 -6.08 13.41
CA TRP A 82 18.13 -6.22 12.00
C TRP A 82 18.76 -5.14 11.12
N TYR A 83 18.87 -3.91 11.61
CA TYR A 83 19.52 -2.85 10.86
C TYR A 83 21.04 -3.08 10.72
N ALA A 84 21.71 -3.60 11.74
CA ALA A 84 23.11 -3.99 11.63
C ALA A 84 23.32 -5.11 10.59
N GLU A 85 22.43 -6.11 10.56
CA GLU A 85 22.43 -7.17 9.53
C GLU A 85 22.18 -6.60 8.12
N TYR A 86 21.26 -5.62 8.00
CA TYR A 86 21.00 -4.89 6.76
C TYR A 86 22.24 -4.14 6.27
N CYS A 87 22.91 -3.35 7.13
CA CYS A 87 24.15 -2.66 6.81
C CYS A 87 25.23 -3.64 6.34
N ALA A 88 25.42 -4.76 7.04
CA ALA A 88 26.40 -5.77 6.68
C ALA A 88 26.13 -6.38 5.29
N ARG A 89 24.86 -6.72 5.01
CA ARG A 89 24.45 -7.27 3.71
C ARG A 89 24.60 -6.27 2.56
N LYS A 90 24.28 -5.01 2.79
CA LYS A 90 24.39 -3.93 1.80
C LYS A 90 25.80 -3.34 1.71
N LYS A 91 26.73 -3.76 2.58
CA LYS A 91 28.10 -3.22 2.69
C LYS A 91 28.10 -1.70 2.96
N ILE A 92 27.16 -1.25 3.79
CA ILE A 92 27.03 0.13 4.22
C ILE A 92 27.68 0.27 5.61
N GLU A 93 28.39 1.37 5.84
CA GLU A 93 28.94 1.68 7.16
C GLU A 93 27.79 1.81 8.17
N ARG A 94 27.95 1.16 9.33
CA ARG A 94 26.91 1.17 10.37
C ARG A 94 26.88 2.54 11.04
N PRO A 95 25.78 3.31 10.93
CA PRO A 95 25.65 4.59 11.62
C PRO A 95 25.39 4.37 13.11
N THR A 96 25.43 5.46 13.89
CA THR A 96 24.98 5.45 15.28
C THR A 96 23.51 5.08 15.34
N LEU A 97 23.20 4.04 16.12
CA LEU A 97 21.84 3.52 16.25
C LEU A 97 21.18 4.03 17.55
N PRO A 98 19.84 4.20 17.56
CA PRO A 98 19.13 4.72 18.72
C PRO A 98 19.21 3.74 19.91
N ALA A 99 19.46 4.27 21.10
CA ALA A 99 19.38 3.48 22.34
C ALA A 99 17.92 3.25 22.76
N THR A 100 17.11 4.29 22.65
CA THR A 100 15.67 4.27 22.90
C THR A 100 14.94 4.95 21.75
N LEU A 101 13.70 4.56 21.54
CA LEU A 101 12.86 5.12 20.49
C LEU A 101 11.42 5.16 20.97
N ASP A 102 10.69 6.19 20.54
CA ASP A 102 9.26 6.34 20.79
C ASP A 102 8.58 6.73 19.47
N ILE A 103 7.93 5.74 18.88
CA ILE A 103 7.23 5.84 17.60
C ILE A 103 5.74 5.91 17.87
N ASP A 104 5.15 7.04 17.48
CA ASP A 104 3.70 7.18 17.42
C ASP A 104 3.19 6.44 16.19
N GLY A 105 2.67 5.23 16.42
CA GLY A 105 2.13 4.37 15.37
C GLY A 105 0.93 4.97 14.64
N ARG A 106 0.10 5.77 15.32
CA ARG A 106 -1.05 6.45 14.71
C ARG A 106 -0.56 7.57 13.79
N GLU A 107 0.38 8.38 14.26
CA GLU A 107 0.92 9.48 13.47
C GLU A 107 1.69 9.00 12.24
N LEU A 108 2.57 8.01 12.42
CA LEU A 108 3.33 7.44 11.31
C LEU A 108 2.39 6.84 10.26
N PHE A 109 1.44 6.00 10.68
CA PHE A 109 0.48 5.41 9.75
C PHE A 109 -0.40 6.48 9.08
N GLY A 110 -0.86 7.49 9.82
CA GLY A 110 -1.64 8.58 9.26
C GLY A 110 -0.87 9.34 8.17
N ARG A 111 0.42 9.61 8.38
CA ARG A 111 1.28 10.20 7.34
C ARG A 111 1.42 9.30 6.13
N MET A 112 1.62 8.00 6.34
CA MET A 112 1.69 7.01 5.25
C MET A 112 0.41 7.05 4.41
N MET A 113 -0.77 7.04 5.04
CA MET A 113 -2.05 7.05 4.32
C MET A 113 -2.28 8.35 3.55
N ARG A 114 -2.04 9.50 4.20
CA ARG A 114 -2.18 10.82 3.54
C ARG A 114 -1.20 10.99 2.38
N GLN A 115 0.04 10.55 2.54
CA GLN A 115 1.04 10.59 1.47
C GLN A 115 0.62 9.70 0.30
N SER A 116 0.11 8.50 0.60
CA SER A 116 -0.37 7.55 -0.41
C SER A 116 -1.65 7.97 -1.13
N ALA A 117 -2.29 9.08 -0.74
CA ALA A 117 -3.39 9.68 -1.48
C ALA A 117 -2.92 10.67 -2.56
N THR A 118 -1.63 11.06 -2.57
CA THR A 118 -1.12 12.07 -3.51
C THR A 118 -0.74 11.44 -4.84
N TYR A 119 -1.21 12.00 -5.96
CA TYR A 119 -0.84 11.56 -7.31
C TYR A 119 0.61 11.88 -7.65
N ASP A 120 1.29 10.95 -8.32
CA ASP A 120 2.48 11.28 -9.10
C ASP A 120 2.04 12.11 -10.33
N CYS A 121 2.58 13.33 -10.44
CA CYS A 121 2.12 14.26 -11.47
C CYS A 121 2.51 13.83 -12.90
N HIS A 122 3.60 13.08 -13.05
CA HIS A 122 4.06 12.58 -14.34
C HIS A 122 3.23 11.39 -14.79
N ILE A 123 2.95 10.43 -13.89
CA ILE A 123 2.10 9.28 -14.20
C ILE A 123 0.66 9.71 -14.47
N LEU A 124 0.10 10.62 -13.67
CA LEU A 124 -1.23 11.17 -13.93
C LEU A 124 -1.32 11.85 -15.31
N ARG A 125 -0.28 12.62 -15.68
CA ARG A 125 -0.19 13.22 -17.01
C ARG A 125 -0.12 12.17 -18.11
N ALA A 126 0.67 11.11 -17.92
CA ALA A 126 0.80 10.01 -18.87
C ALA A 126 -0.54 9.29 -19.08
N ILE A 127 -1.23 8.92 -18.00
CA ILE A 127 -2.56 8.28 -18.06
C ILE A 127 -3.55 9.16 -18.85
N ARG A 128 -3.59 10.46 -18.57
CA ARG A 128 -4.47 11.39 -19.30
C ARG A 128 -4.16 11.43 -20.80
N GLN A 129 -2.88 11.41 -21.17
CA GLN A 129 -2.47 11.38 -22.58
C GLN A 129 -2.79 10.05 -23.27
N ILE A 130 -2.56 8.92 -22.58
CA ILE A 130 -2.92 7.58 -23.06
C ILE A 130 -4.44 7.52 -23.29
N ARG A 131 -5.23 7.99 -22.32
CA ARG A 131 -6.70 8.00 -22.41
C ARG A 131 -7.20 8.85 -23.56
N ALA A 132 -6.64 10.05 -23.74
CA ALA A 132 -6.98 10.94 -24.85
C ALA A 132 -6.67 10.34 -26.24
N SER A 133 -5.74 9.39 -26.33
CA SER A 133 -5.44 8.70 -27.59
C SER A 133 -6.53 7.71 -28.00
N GLY A 134 -7.28 7.14 -27.05
CA GLY A 134 -8.30 6.11 -27.31
C GLY A 134 -7.75 4.79 -27.89
N ARG A 135 -6.43 4.57 -27.85
CA ARG A 135 -5.77 3.44 -28.51
C ARG A 135 -5.62 2.20 -27.64
N TRP A 136 -5.60 2.38 -26.32
CA TRP A 136 -5.31 1.31 -25.36
C TRP A 136 -6.31 1.35 -24.22
N LEU A 137 -6.64 0.16 -23.70
CA LEU A 137 -7.34 0.01 -22.43
C LEU A 137 -6.40 0.39 -21.29
N ILE A 138 -6.91 1.11 -20.30
CA ILE A 138 -6.16 1.49 -19.10
C ILE A 138 -6.76 0.75 -17.91
N ILE A 139 -5.99 -0.16 -17.32
CA ILE A 139 -6.46 -1.04 -16.26
C ILE A 139 -5.66 -0.75 -14.98
N ALA A 140 -6.34 -0.66 -13.84
CA ALA A 140 -5.68 -0.65 -12.54
C ALA A 140 -5.61 -2.07 -11.96
N LEU A 141 -4.47 -2.45 -11.39
CA LEU A 141 -4.27 -3.73 -10.70
C LEU A 141 -3.55 -3.48 -9.37
N THR A 142 -4.30 -3.48 -8.26
CA THR A 142 -3.80 -3.03 -6.95
C THR A 142 -4.07 -4.02 -5.82
N ASN A 143 -3.14 -4.08 -4.87
CA ASN A 143 -3.35 -4.70 -3.57
C ASN A 143 -3.91 -3.65 -2.60
N ASN A 144 -5.10 -3.86 -2.04
CA ASN A 144 -5.78 -2.90 -1.17
C ASN A 144 -6.23 -3.51 0.16
N TYR A 145 -6.38 -2.65 1.18
CA TYR A 145 -6.72 -2.99 2.56
C TYR A 145 -8.21 -2.79 2.91
N SER A 146 -9.04 -2.43 1.93
CA SER A 146 -10.41 -1.92 2.17
C SER A 146 -11.36 -2.91 2.87
N LYS A 147 -11.12 -4.23 2.75
CA LYS A 147 -11.91 -5.26 3.46
C LYS A 147 -11.88 -5.13 4.99
N ASN A 148 -10.88 -4.45 5.54
CA ASN A 148 -10.79 -4.21 6.99
C ASN A 148 -11.72 -3.08 7.49
N PHE A 149 -12.37 -2.34 6.58
CA PHE A 149 -13.09 -1.11 6.90
C PHE A 149 -14.55 -1.09 6.43
N THR A 150 -14.92 -1.92 5.46
CA THR A 150 -16.27 -1.95 4.89
C THR A 150 -17.01 -3.21 5.34
N ASP A 151 -17.66 -3.13 6.50
CA ASP A 151 -18.89 -3.90 6.72
C ASP A 151 -19.98 -2.92 7.18
N SER A 152 -20.37 -2.03 6.26
CA SER A 152 -21.50 -1.11 6.44
C SER A 152 -22.55 -1.21 5.33
N SER A 153 -22.42 -2.19 4.41
CA SER A 153 -23.39 -2.41 3.33
C SER A 153 -23.99 -3.81 3.30
N SER A 154 -23.71 -4.68 4.27
CA SER A 154 -24.44 -5.95 4.41
C SER A 154 -25.74 -5.68 5.20
N SER A 155 -26.87 -5.74 4.51
CA SER A 155 -28.23 -5.53 5.04
C SER A 155 -28.73 -6.70 5.90
N THR A 156 -27.85 -7.32 6.69
CA THR A 156 -28.20 -8.42 7.59
C THR A 156 -28.05 -7.93 9.03
N PRO A 157 -29.12 -7.95 9.86
CA PRO A 157 -28.99 -7.52 11.25
C PRO A 157 -28.18 -8.56 12.02
N LEU A 158 -26.89 -8.29 12.21
CA LEU A 158 -26.05 -9.05 13.14
C LEU A 158 -26.43 -8.69 14.57
N THR A 159 -26.58 -9.72 15.40
CA THR A 159 -26.89 -9.62 16.82
C THR A 159 -25.82 -8.78 17.53
N ALA A 160 -26.24 -7.99 18.52
CA ALA A 160 -25.53 -6.86 19.13
C ALA A 160 -24.23 -7.18 19.92
N VAL A 161 -23.52 -8.28 19.62
CA VAL A 161 -22.32 -8.72 20.35
C VAL A 161 -21.07 -8.77 19.46
N GLN A 162 -21.18 -8.56 18.14
CA GLN A 162 -20.04 -8.64 17.21
C GLN A 162 -20.09 -7.60 16.09
N ALA A 163 -20.35 -6.33 16.41
CA ALA A 163 -20.14 -5.26 15.44
C ALA A 163 -18.66 -4.82 15.47
N PRO A 164 -17.91 -4.84 14.35
CA PRO A 164 -16.59 -4.21 14.31
C PRO A 164 -16.76 -2.73 14.66
N MET A 165 -15.93 -2.21 15.59
CA MET A 165 -15.95 -0.80 15.99
C MET A 165 -15.92 0.08 14.73
N GLN A 166 -17.01 0.82 14.50
CA GLN A 166 -17.10 1.76 13.40
C GLN A 166 -16.02 2.83 13.58
N VAL A 167 -15.14 2.99 12.59
CA VAL A 167 -14.06 3.99 12.64
C VAL A 167 -14.71 5.39 12.67
N PRO A 168 -14.42 6.23 13.68
CA PRO A 168 -15.02 7.56 13.78
C PRO A 168 -14.67 8.46 12.59
N ASP A 169 -15.58 9.34 12.18
CA ASP A 169 -15.34 10.28 11.07
C ASP A 169 -14.06 11.10 11.23
N SER A 170 -13.75 11.53 12.46
CA SER A 170 -12.51 12.26 12.76
C SER A 170 -11.26 11.46 12.42
N GLU A 171 -11.31 10.13 12.57
CA GLU A 171 -10.22 9.23 12.23
C GLU A 171 -10.12 9.04 10.72
N LEU A 172 -11.25 8.94 10.01
CA LEU A 172 -11.27 8.93 8.55
C LEU A 172 -10.68 10.23 7.97
N ARG A 173 -11.01 11.39 8.54
CA ARG A 173 -10.40 12.68 8.17
C ARG A 173 -8.90 12.67 8.39
N PHE A 174 -8.48 12.20 9.56
CA PHE A 174 -7.07 12.14 9.91
C PHE A 174 -6.29 11.26 8.93
N LEU A 175 -6.84 10.13 8.51
CA LEU A 175 -6.20 9.23 7.54
C LEU A 175 -6.26 9.74 6.09
N GLY A 176 -7.03 10.80 5.81
CA GLY A 176 -7.28 11.24 4.44
C GLY A 176 -8.20 10.30 3.66
N TRP A 177 -9.00 9.49 4.36
CA TRP A 177 -9.93 8.52 3.77
C TRP A 177 -11.35 9.07 3.61
N GLU A 178 -11.50 10.39 3.59
CA GLU A 178 -12.79 10.99 3.24
C GLU A 178 -13.14 10.65 1.78
N ASP A 179 -14.41 10.30 1.57
CA ASP A 179 -15.01 9.60 0.42
C ASP A 179 -14.90 10.30 -0.96
N ARG A 180 -14.00 11.28 -1.14
CA ARG A 180 -13.97 12.14 -2.34
C ARG A 180 -12.89 11.80 -3.37
N GLU A 181 -11.85 11.06 -3.02
CA GLU A 181 -10.74 10.80 -3.97
C GLU A 181 -10.82 9.45 -4.71
N LYS A 182 -11.44 8.43 -4.10
CA LYS A 182 -11.62 7.10 -4.73
C LYS A 182 -12.41 7.19 -6.04
N PHE A 183 -13.39 8.09 -6.13
CA PHE A 183 -14.19 8.31 -7.34
C PHE A 183 -13.38 8.93 -8.49
N HIS A 184 -12.47 9.87 -8.18
CA HIS A 184 -11.61 10.48 -9.20
C HIS A 184 -10.53 9.51 -9.69
N LEU A 185 -10.00 8.67 -8.80
CA LEU A 185 -9.01 7.68 -9.17
C LEU A 185 -9.59 6.61 -10.10
N ARG A 186 -10.73 5.99 -9.74
CA ARG A 186 -11.36 4.96 -10.57
C ARG A 186 -11.74 5.48 -11.96
N ALA A 187 -12.12 6.75 -12.07
CA ALA A 187 -12.48 7.38 -13.34
C ALA A 187 -11.30 7.52 -14.34
N LEU A 188 -10.06 7.32 -13.90
CA LEU A 188 -8.89 7.31 -14.79
C LEU A 188 -8.76 6.00 -15.58
N PHE A 189 -9.41 4.93 -15.13
CA PHE A 189 -9.25 3.57 -15.65
C PHE A 189 -10.54 3.07 -16.29
N ASP A 190 -10.40 2.17 -17.26
CA ASP A 190 -11.51 1.48 -17.91
C ASP A 190 -11.97 0.26 -17.08
N ASP A 191 -11.06 -0.37 -16.35
CA ASP A 191 -11.35 -1.40 -15.34
C ASP A 191 -10.42 -1.26 -14.13
N PHE A 192 -10.90 -1.70 -12.97
CA PHE A 192 -10.19 -1.61 -11.69
C PHE A 192 -10.22 -2.96 -10.98
N CYS A 193 -9.10 -3.66 -10.99
CA CYS A 193 -8.91 -4.97 -10.36
C CYS A 193 -8.32 -4.78 -8.95
N ASP A 194 -9.16 -4.89 -7.93
CA ASP A 194 -8.78 -4.74 -6.52
C ASP A 194 -8.67 -6.12 -5.83
N SER A 195 -7.53 -6.38 -5.18
CA SER A 195 -7.26 -7.64 -4.47
C SER A 195 -8.31 -7.98 -3.41
N SER A 196 -8.81 -6.96 -2.71
CA SER A 196 -9.79 -7.13 -1.64
C SER A 196 -11.15 -7.53 -2.20
N GLU A 197 -11.53 -7.04 -3.38
CA GLU A 197 -12.79 -7.42 -4.04
C GLU A 197 -12.69 -8.84 -4.65
N LEU A 198 -11.54 -9.18 -5.24
CA LEU A 198 -11.37 -10.39 -6.05
C LEU A 198 -10.81 -11.59 -5.26
N GLY A 199 -10.32 -11.38 -4.03
CA GLY A 199 -9.79 -12.46 -3.19
C GLY A 199 -8.45 -13.03 -3.67
N MET A 200 -7.80 -12.36 -4.62
CA MET A 200 -6.48 -12.69 -5.15
C MET A 200 -5.52 -11.52 -4.86
N ARG A 201 -4.20 -11.72 -4.94
CA ARG A 201 -3.23 -10.65 -4.67
C ARG A 201 -1.99 -10.78 -5.55
N LYS A 202 -1.34 -9.67 -5.86
CA LYS A 202 0.04 -9.72 -6.39
C LYS A 202 0.98 -10.31 -5.33
N PRO A 203 1.97 -11.15 -5.70
CA PRO A 203 2.39 -11.52 -7.06
C PRO A 203 1.81 -12.85 -7.58
N ASP A 204 0.63 -13.28 -7.12
CA ASP A 204 0.00 -14.52 -7.62
C ASP A 204 -0.27 -14.44 -9.14
N PRO A 205 0.28 -15.36 -9.97
CA PRO A 205 0.03 -15.39 -11.41
C PRO A 205 -1.46 -15.36 -11.79
N GLU A 206 -2.33 -15.99 -11.00
CA GLU A 206 -3.76 -16.05 -11.28
C GLU A 206 -4.40 -14.66 -11.28
N PHE A 207 -3.89 -13.72 -10.47
CA PHE A 207 -4.44 -12.38 -10.40
C PHE A 207 -4.20 -11.59 -11.70
N TYR A 208 -3.01 -11.70 -12.28
CA TYR A 208 -2.68 -11.08 -13.56
C TYR A 208 -3.47 -11.69 -14.71
N LEU A 209 -3.62 -13.01 -14.71
CA LEU A 209 -4.40 -13.73 -15.72
C LEU A 209 -5.89 -13.38 -15.65
N LEU A 210 -6.44 -13.24 -14.44
CA LEU A 210 -7.81 -12.78 -14.23
C LEU A 210 -8.03 -11.39 -14.82
N ALA A 211 -7.13 -10.44 -14.55
CA ALA A 211 -7.22 -9.09 -15.10
C ALA A 211 -7.20 -9.09 -16.64
N CYS A 212 -6.35 -9.94 -17.26
CA CYS A 212 -6.30 -10.10 -18.70
C CYS A 212 -7.59 -10.70 -19.27
N HIS A 213 -8.06 -11.82 -18.70
CA HIS A 213 -9.27 -12.51 -19.14
C HIS A 213 -10.50 -11.62 -19.03
N ARG A 214 -10.66 -10.91 -17.91
CA ARG A 214 -11.78 -10.00 -17.65
C ARG A 214 -11.85 -8.86 -18.66
N ASN A 215 -10.71 -8.43 -19.21
CA ASN A 215 -10.61 -7.35 -20.19
C ASN A 215 -10.45 -7.84 -21.64
N GLY A 216 -10.56 -9.15 -21.87
CA GLY A 216 -10.49 -9.73 -23.22
C GLY A 216 -9.13 -9.56 -23.92
N ILE A 217 -8.04 -9.48 -23.16
CA ILE A 217 -6.67 -9.32 -23.68
C ILE A 217 -5.82 -10.55 -23.36
N ARG A 218 -4.78 -10.80 -24.17
CA ARG A 218 -3.74 -11.78 -23.86
C ARG A 218 -2.62 -11.15 -23.02
N PRO A 219 -1.91 -11.91 -22.18
CA PRO A 219 -0.81 -11.37 -21.37
C PRO A 219 0.27 -10.65 -22.19
N ASP A 220 0.62 -11.14 -23.39
CA ASP A 220 1.59 -10.51 -24.30
C ASP A 220 1.05 -9.28 -25.04
N GLU A 221 -0.23 -8.95 -24.86
CA GLU A 221 -0.86 -7.72 -25.38
C GLU A 221 -0.94 -6.61 -24.31
N ALA A 222 -0.42 -6.86 -23.11
CA ALA A 222 -0.41 -5.92 -22.00
C ALA A 222 1.01 -5.45 -21.66
N VAL A 223 1.13 -4.19 -21.26
CA VAL A 223 2.31 -3.66 -20.55
C VAL A 223 1.90 -3.39 -19.11
N PHE A 224 2.67 -3.89 -18.15
CA PHE A 224 2.42 -3.68 -16.72
C PHE A 224 3.49 -2.76 -16.11
N LEU A 225 3.04 -1.76 -15.35
CA LEU A 225 3.86 -0.78 -14.66
C LEU A 225 3.66 -0.93 -13.15
N ASP A 226 4.72 -1.33 -12.44
CA ASP A 226 4.72 -1.62 -10.99
C ASP A 226 5.99 -1.01 -10.36
N ASP A 227 5.91 -0.51 -9.13
CA ASP A 227 7.05 0.04 -8.39
C ASP A 227 7.78 -1.04 -7.59
N ILE A 228 7.11 -2.15 -7.28
CA ILE A 228 7.69 -3.32 -6.64
C ILE A 228 8.20 -4.23 -7.74
N GLY A 229 9.48 -4.08 -8.09
CA GLY A 229 10.17 -5.01 -8.98
C GLY A 229 10.03 -6.45 -8.45
N MET A 230 9.32 -7.31 -9.19
CA MET A 230 9.25 -8.75 -8.95
C MET A 230 10.64 -9.40 -8.99
#